data_AF-A0A8J4X3E6-F1
#
_entry.id   AF-A0A8J4X3E6-F1
#
_cell.length_a   1.000
_cell.length_b   1.000
_cell.length_c   1.000
_cell.angle_alpha   90.00
_cell.angle_beta   90.00
_cell.angle_gamma   90.00
#
_symmetry.space_group_name_H-M   'P 1'
#
loop_
_entity.id
_entity.type
_entity.pdbx_description
1 polymer ?
#
loop_
_entity_poly.entity_id
_entity_poly.type
_entity_poly.pdbx_seq_one_letter_code
_entity_poly.pdbx_strand_id
1 'polypeptide(L)'
;MLADQPITIASNAIPLSSVLSSWKVLGIPFNWKGKLPTTAKQDACSMLRELSQAPLKPQQRVDILRTHLIPRLIHQLTLGVVHKKTLKAIDLAVKSSLRRWLRLPNDVSNAFFHAAINDGGLGIPHL
;
A
#
# COMPACT_ATOMS: atom_id res chain seq x y z
N MET A 1 -34.29 32.76 -13.63
CA MET A 1 -33.93 31.34 -13.55
C MET A 1 -32.52 31.21 -14.15
N LEU A 2 -31.50 31.05 -13.31
CA LEU A 2 -30.12 30.88 -13.77
C LEU A 2 -29.96 29.47 -14.33
N ALA A 3 -29.57 29.36 -15.60
CA ALA A 3 -29.33 28.09 -16.25
C ALA A 3 -28.15 27.38 -15.59
N ASP A 4 -28.37 26.14 -15.17
CA ASP A 4 -27.36 25.25 -14.59
C ASP A 4 -26.39 24.81 -15.70
N GLN A 5 -25.46 25.68 -16.07
CA GLN A 5 -24.46 25.37 -17.10
C GLN A 5 -23.40 24.43 -16.50
N PRO A 6 -23.16 23.26 -17.11
CA PRO A 6 -22.19 22.30 -16.60
C PRO A 6 -20.78 22.88 -16.72
N ILE A 7 -20.03 22.85 -15.62
CA ILE A 7 -18.62 23.25 -15.59
C ILE A 7 -17.84 22.26 -16.47
N THR A 8 -17.09 22.79 -17.44
CA THR A 8 -16.27 21.99 -18.36
C THR A 8 -14.78 22.29 -18.13
N ILE A 9 -13.95 21.25 -18.18
CA ILE A 9 -12.49 21.36 -18.20
C ILE A 9 -12.00 20.65 -19.45
N ALA A 10 -11.21 21.35 -20.28
CA ALA A 10 -10.69 20.82 -21.54
C ALA A 10 -11.76 20.14 -22.42
N SER A 11 -12.95 20.74 -22.51
CA SER A 11 -14.12 20.25 -23.27
C SER A 11 -14.82 19.01 -22.70
N ASN A 12 -14.40 18.51 -21.53
CA ASN A 12 -15.11 17.46 -20.80
C ASN A 12 -15.96 18.06 -19.68
N ALA A 13 -17.25 17.71 -19.64
CA ALA A 13 -18.13 18.08 -18.54
C ALA A 13 -17.72 17.34 -17.26
N ILE A 14 -17.61 18.07 -16.16
CA ILE A 14 -17.34 17.47 -14.85
C ILE A 14 -18.61 16.72 -14.42
N PRO A 15 -18.55 15.40 -14.16
CA PRO A 15 -19.73 14.66 -13.76
C PRO A 15 -20.22 15.16 -12.40
N LEU A 16 -21.53 15.38 -12.29
CA LEU A 16 -22.15 15.69 -11.00
C LEU A 16 -22.01 14.48 -10.08
N SER A 17 -21.37 14.68 -8.93
CA SER A 17 -21.20 13.63 -7.92
C SER A 17 -22.53 13.38 -7.20
N SER A 18 -23.05 12.16 -7.31
CA SER A 18 -24.18 11.72 -6.47
C SER A 18 -23.67 11.15 -5.13
N VAL A 19 -24.58 10.99 -4.16
CA VAL A 19 -24.30 10.38 -2.84
C VAL A 19 -23.74 8.95 -2.96
N LEU A 20 -24.01 8.26 -4.07
CA LEU A 20 -23.50 6.91 -4.32
C LEU A 20 -22.22 6.90 -5.16
N SER A 21 -21.84 8.04 -5.75
CA SER A 21 -20.63 8.13 -6.54
C SER A 21 -19.38 8.04 -5.65
N SER A 22 -18.39 7.28 -6.12
CA SER A 22 -17.05 7.30 -5.57
C SER A 22 -16.07 7.65 -6.68
N TRP A 23 -15.05 8.42 -6.34
CA TRP A 23 -14.00 8.84 -7.28
C TRP A 23 -12.64 8.70 -6.62
N LYS A 24 -11.58 8.74 -7.43
CA LYS A 24 -10.21 8.65 -6.93
C LYS A 24 -9.50 9.98 -7.11
N VAL A 25 -8.90 10.48 -6.04
CA VAL A 25 -8.00 11.63 -6.07
C VAL A 25 -6.62 11.14 -5.64
N LEU A 26 -5.63 11.28 -6.51
CA LEU A 26 -4.27 10.75 -6.30
C LEU A 26 -4.26 9.25 -5.91
N GLY A 27 -5.19 8.46 -6.47
CA GLY A 27 -5.31 7.03 -6.17
C GLY A 27 -6.03 6.69 -4.86
N ILE A 28 -6.48 7.67 -4.08
CA ILE A 28 -7.24 7.47 -2.84
C ILE A 28 -8.73 7.56 -3.16
N PRO A 29 -9.56 6.60 -2.71
CA PRO A 29 -10.99 6.64 -2.94
C PRO A 29 -11.68 7.66 -2.02
N PHE A 30 -12.56 8.45 -2.61
CA PHE A 30 -13.43 9.43 -1.95
C PHE A 30 -14.89 9.17 -2.29
N ASN A 31 -15.78 9.55 -1.38
CA ASN A 31 -17.20 9.73 -1.61
C ASN A 31 -17.62 11.13 -1.15
N TRP A 32 -18.91 11.46 -1.29
CA TRP A 32 -19.48 12.74 -0.84
C TRP A 32 -19.23 13.05 0.65
N LYS A 33 -19.08 12.03 1.52
CA LYS A 33 -18.83 12.18 2.96
C LYS A 33 -17.34 12.38 3.28
N GLY A 34 -16.44 11.97 2.37
CA GLY A 34 -15.01 12.13 2.51
C GLY A 34 -14.22 10.90 2.07
N LYS A 35 -13.10 10.65 2.74
CA LYS A 35 -12.19 9.55 2.41
C LYS A 35 -12.82 8.20 2.73
N LEU A 36 -12.73 7.28 1.79
CA LEU A 36 -13.12 5.88 2.01
C LEU A 36 -11.97 5.08 2.63
N PRO A 37 -12.28 3.99 3.37
CA PRO A 37 -11.27 3.08 3.89
C PRO A 37 -10.38 2.55 2.75
N THR A 38 -9.08 2.52 2.99
CA THR A 38 -8.11 2.13 1.95
C THR A 38 -8.09 0.62 1.74
N THR A 39 -7.99 0.18 0.48
CA THR A 39 -7.79 -1.23 0.07
C THR A 39 -6.36 -1.72 0.26
N ALA A 40 -5.49 -0.92 0.89
CA ALA A 40 -4.05 -1.14 0.99
C ALA A 40 -3.66 -2.51 1.53
N LYS A 41 -4.47 -3.11 2.43
CA LYS A 41 -4.23 -4.47 2.91
C LYS A 41 -4.39 -5.51 1.80
N GLN A 42 -5.46 -5.43 1.03
CA GLN A 42 -5.72 -6.34 -0.07
C GLN A 42 -4.67 -6.18 -1.15
N ASP A 43 -4.34 -4.92 -1.47
CA ASP A 43 -3.29 -4.59 -2.44
C ASP A 43 -1.92 -5.13 -1.98
N ALA A 44 -1.54 -4.94 -0.71
CA ALA A 44 -0.32 -5.50 -0.12
C ALA A 44 -0.26 -7.02 -0.22
N CYS A 45 -1.35 -7.72 0.14
CA CYS A 45 -1.42 -9.17 0.06
C CYS A 45 -1.28 -9.67 -1.38
N SER A 46 -1.93 -9.02 -2.34
CA SER A 46 -1.83 -9.37 -3.76
C SER A 46 -0.41 -9.15 -4.29
N MET A 47 0.20 -7.99 -4.03
CA MET A 47 1.56 -7.69 -4.46
C MET A 47 2.60 -8.64 -3.83
N LEU A 48 2.45 -9.00 -2.54
CA LEU A 48 3.33 -9.98 -1.89
C LEU A 48 3.18 -11.39 -2.48
N ARG A 49 1.95 -11.77 -2.86
CA ARG A 49 1.67 -13.04 -3.54
C ARG A 49 2.33 -13.06 -4.93
N GLU A 50 2.18 -12.00 -5.71
CA GLU A 50 2.80 -11.86 -7.03
C GLU A 50 4.33 -11.96 -6.94
N LEU A 51 4.95 -11.22 -6.02
CA LEU A 51 6.40 -11.31 -5.78
C LEU A 51 6.86 -12.71 -5.35
N SER A 52 6.04 -13.42 -4.57
CA SER A 52 6.36 -14.78 -4.13
C SER A 52 6.31 -15.80 -5.27
N GLN A 53 5.43 -15.60 -6.25
CA GLN A 53 5.26 -16.49 -7.39
C GLN A 53 6.24 -16.19 -8.53
N ALA A 54 6.72 -14.96 -8.64
CA ALA A 54 7.68 -14.58 -9.67
C ALA A 54 9.00 -15.37 -9.54
N PRO A 55 9.60 -15.86 -10.65
CA PRO A 55 10.84 -16.63 -10.65
C PRO A 55 12.07 -15.72 -10.41
N LEU A 56 12.17 -15.16 -9.20
CA LEU A 56 13.20 -14.21 -8.78
C LEU A 56 14.08 -14.79 -7.67
N LYS A 57 15.33 -14.33 -7.61
CA LYS A 57 16.21 -14.65 -6.49
C LYS A 57 15.67 -14.02 -5.19
N PRO A 58 15.81 -14.67 -4.02
CA PRO A 58 15.35 -14.13 -2.75
C PRO A 58 15.83 -12.70 -2.46
N GLN A 59 17.10 -12.41 -2.78
CA GLN A 59 17.69 -11.08 -2.63
C GLN A 59 16.97 -10.02 -3.49
N GLN A 60 16.64 -10.35 -4.74
CA GLN A 60 15.91 -9.46 -5.64
C GLN A 60 14.49 -9.19 -5.12
N ARG A 61 13.82 -10.20 -4.55
CA ARG A 61 12.48 -10.03 -3.95
C ARG A 61 12.52 -9.06 -2.78
N VAL A 62 13.53 -9.17 -1.90
CA VAL A 62 13.71 -8.24 -0.77
C VAL A 62 13.99 -6.83 -1.26
N ASP A 63 14.84 -6.68 -2.28
CA ASP A 63 15.14 -5.36 -2.82
C ASP A 63 13.90 -4.70 -3.45
N ILE A 64 13.16 -5.41 -4.31
CA ILE A 64 11.90 -4.91 -4.91
C ILE A 64 10.86 -4.57 -3.84
N LEU A 65 10.75 -5.41 -2.80
CA LEU A 65 9.85 -5.15 -1.69
C LEU A 65 10.15 -3.78 -1.04
N ARG A 66 11.43 -3.53 -0.76
CA ARG A 66 11.91 -2.32 -0.10
C ARG A 66 11.85 -1.09 -1.00
N THR A 67 12.23 -1.20 -2.26
CA THR A 67 12.36 -0.05 -3.19
C THR A 67 11.04 0.34 -3.84
N HIS A 68 10.12 -0.61 -4.05
CA HIS A 68 8.90 -0.36 -4.81
C HIS A 68 7.61 -0.63 -4.03
N LEU A 69 7.46 -1.81 -3.40
CA LEU A 69 6.19 -2.15 -2.74
C LEU A 69 5.93 -1.26 -1.53
N ILE A 70 6.92 -1.12 -0.65
CA ILE A 70 6.77 -0.39 0.59
C ILE A 70 6.48 1.09 0.35
N PRO A 71 7.25 1.83 -0.47
CA PRO A 71 6.93 3.23 -0.79
C PRO A 71 5.53 3.40 -1.40
N ARG A 72 5.13 2.48 -2.28
CA ARG A 72 3.77 2.49 -2.87
C ARG A 72 2.68 2.32 -1.81
N LEU A 73 2.90 1.47 -0.82
CA LEU A 73 2.00 1.31 0.31
C LEU A 73 1.99 2.55 1.20
N ILE A 74 3.16 3.08 1.57
CA ILE A 74 3.29 4.27 2.43
C ILE A 74 2.46 5.43 1.88
N HIS A 75 2.53 5.70 0.57
CA HIS A 75 1.71 6.74 -0.05
C HIS A 75 0.21 6.56 0.24
N GLN A 76 -0.32 5.35 0.04
CA GLN A 76 -1.73 5.05 0.32
C GLN A 76 -2.05 5.10 1.82
N LEU A 77 -1.12 4.63 2.67
CA LEU A 77 -1.31 4.55 4.11
C LEU A 77 -1.26 5.93 4.79
N THR A 78 -0.42 6.84 4.30
CA THR A 78 -0.27 8.20 4.84
C THR A 78 -1.45 9.09 4.44
N LEU A 79 -1.94 8.97 3.21
CA LEU A 79 -2.99 9.85 2.70
C LEU A 79 -4.40 9.30 2.89
N GLY A 80 -4.54 7.97 3.01
CA GLY A 80 -5.80 7.26 3.21
C GLY A 80 -6.27 7.21 4.66
N VAL A 81 -7.41 6.56 4.88
CA VAL A 81 -7.94 6.27 6.22
C VAL A 81 -7.58 4.83 6.58
N VAL A 82 -6.68 4.67 7.54
CA VAL A 82 -6.16 3.37 7.94
C VAL A 82 -6.20 3.21 9.46
N HIS A 83 -6.60 2.01 9.89
CA HIS A 83 -6.60 1.63 11.30
C HIS A 83 -5.28 0.96 11.68
N LYS A 84 -4.83 1.15 12.93
CA LYS A 84 -3.62 0.50 13.48
C LYS A 84 -3.64 -1.03 13.31
N LYS A 85 -4.81 -1.66 13.43
CA LYS A 85 -4.98 -3.11 13.21
C LYS A 85 -4.63 -3.53 11.78
N THR A 86 -4.95 -2.68 10.80
CA THR A 86 -4.66 -2.92 9.38
C THR A 86 -3.16 -2.79 9.11
N LEU A 87 -2.50 -1.76 9.65
CA LEU A 87 -1.05 -1.58 9.54
C LEU A 87 -0.30 -2.78 10.11
N LYS A 88 -0.66 -3.20 11.33
CA LYS A 88 -0.09 -4.39 11.97
C LYS A 88 -0.29 -5.66 11.14
N ALA A 89 -1.45 -5.82 10.50
CA ALA A 89 -1.71 -6.98 9.64
C ALA A 89 -0.82 -6.99 8.38
N ILE A 90 -0.58 -5.82 7.77
CA ILE A 90 0.32 -5.68 6.62
C ILE A 90 1.76 -5.99 7.05
N ASP A 91 2.22 -5.42 8.16
CA ASP A 91 3.56 -5.67 8.70
C ASP A 91 3.80 -7.16 9.01
N LEU A 92 2.81 -7.85 9.60
CA LEU A 92 2.88 -9.29 9.80
C LEU A 92 2.98 -10.06 8.47
N ALA A 93 2.21 -9.69 7.45
CA ALA A 93 2.24 -10.33 6.14
C ALA A 93 3.60 -10.15 5.42
N VAL A 94 4.18 -8.95 5.54
CA VAL A 94 5.52 -8.64 5.01
C VAL A 94 6.57 -9.51 5.70
N LYS A 95 6.60 -9.52 7.04
CA LYS A 95 7.57 -10.34 7.80
C LYS A 95 7.41 -11.84 7.56
N SER A 96 6.17 -12.33 7.39
CA SER A 96 5.93 -13.73 7.05
C SER A 96 6.50 -14.08 5.66
N SER A 97 6.29 -13.20 4.68
CA SER A 97 6.84 -13.36 3.33
C SER A 97 8.36 -13.35 3.31
N LEU A 98 8.98 -12.41 4.05
CA LEU A 98 10.43 -12.31 4.20
C LEU A 98 11.04 -13.57 4.82
N ARG A 99 10.47 -14.06 5.92
CA ARG A 99 10.91 -15.32 6.53
C ARG A 99 10.87 -16.48 5.54
N ARG A 100 9.80 -16.55 4.74
CA ARG A 100 9.64 -17.59 3.71
C ARG A 100 10.67 -17.46 2.59
N TRP A 101 10.91 -16.26 2.07
CA TRP A 101 11.84 -16.05 0.96
C TRP A 101 13.30 -16.29 1.36
N LEU A 102 13.69 -15.85 2.56
CA LEU A 102 15.04 -15.99 3.09
C LEU A 102 15.27 -17.29 3.87
N ARG A 103 14.24 -18.13 4.02
CA ARG A 103 14.26 -19.38 4.82
C ARG A 103 14.74 -19.14 6.27
N LEU A 104 14.29 -18.04 6.87
CA LEU A 104 14.65 -17.68 8.24
C LEU A 104 13.86 -18.51 9.26
N PRO A 105 14.48 -18.93 10.39
CA PRO A 105 13.76 -19.56 11.48
C PRO A 105 12.82 -18.57 12.17
N ASN A 106 11.85 -19.11 12.93
CA ASN A 106 10.88 -18.30 13.66
C ASN A 106 11.51 -17.50 14.82
N ASP A 107 12.67 -17.93 15.30
CA ASP A 107 13.38 -17.32 16.43
C ASP A 107 14.12 -16.02 16.06
N VAL A 108 14.11 -15.62 14.78
CA VAL A 108 14.71 -14.35 14.34
C VAL A 108 13.93 -13.17 14.93
N SER A 109 14.66 -12.33 15.67
CA SER A 109 14.14 -11.10 16.26
C SER A 109 13.47 -10.21 15.21
N ASN A 110 12.32 -9.62 15.57
CA ASN A 110 11.66 -8.66 14.69
C ASN A 110 12.53 -7.42 14.40
N ALA A 111 13.47 -7.08 15.29
CA ALA A 111 14.39 -5.97 15.10
C ALA A 111 15.30 -6.16 13.88
N PHE A 112 15.66 -7.40 13.52
CA PHE A 112 16.49 -7.70 12.36
C PHE A 112 15.89 -7.19 11.04
N PHE A 113 14.57 -7.28 10.89
CA PHE A 113 13.89 -6.82 9.66
C PHE A 113 13.97 -5.29 9.52
N HIS A 114 13.93 -4.56 10.64
CA HIS A 114 13.84 -3.10 10.65
C HIS A 114 15.20 -2.40 10.81
N ALA A 115 16.21 -3.09 11.33
CA ALA A 115 17.55 -2.56 11.46
C ALA A 115 18.14 -2.13 10.11
N ALA A 116 19.00 -1.12 10.13
CA ALA A 116 19.64 -0.60 8.92
C ALA A 116 20.52 -1.67 8.27
N ILE A 117 20.70 -1.59 6.96
CA ILE A 117 21.55 -2.54 6.21
C ILE A 117 23.01 -2.43 6.64
N ASN A 118 23.47 -1.22 6.99
CA ASN A 118 24.82 -1.00 7.51
C ASN A 118 25.05 -1.72 8.85
N ASP A 119 23.98 -1.97 9.61
CA ASP A 119 24.02 -2.71 10.89
C ASP A 119 23.75 -4.21 10.70
N GLY A 120 23.67 -4.70 9.45
CA GLY A 120 23.38 -6.09 9.11
C GLY A 120 21.91 -6.47 9.09
N GLY A 121 20.98 -5.49 9.15
CA GLY A 121 19.54 -5.71 9.01
C GLY A 121 19.03 -5.72 7.57
N LEU A 122 17.70 -5.78 7.39
CA LEU A 122 17.06 -5.73 6.06
C LEU A 122 16.60 -4.32 5.64
N GLY A 123 16.64 -3.34 6.53
CA GLY A 123 16.28 -1.95 6.25
C GLY A 123 14.81 -1.75 5.85
N ILE A 124 13.90 -2.58 6.38
CA ILE A 124 12.47 -2.50 6.07
C ILE A 124 11.79 -1.59 7.09
N PRO A 125 11.14 -0.48 6.67
CA PRO A 125 10.49 0.43 7.61
C PRO A 125 9.32 -0.27 8.30
N HIS A 126 9.12 0.08 9.58
CA HIS A 126 7.97 -0.37 10.35
C HIS A 126 6.72 0.41 9.92
N LEU A 127 5.64 -0.31 9.61
CA LEU A 127 4.36 0.25 9.16
C LEU A 127 3.38 0.51 10.32
#